data_AF-A0A5D2PVI8-F1
#
_entry.id   AF-A0A5D2PVI8-F1
#
_cell.length_a   1.000
_cell.length_b   1.000
_cell.length_c   1.000
_cell.angle_alpha   90.00
_cell.angle_beta   90.00
_cell.angle_gamma   90.00
#
_symmetry.space_group_name_H-M   'P 1'
#
loop_
_entity.id
_entity.type
_entity.pdbx_description
1 polymer ?
#
loop_
_entity_poly.entity_id
_entity_poly.type
_entity_poly.pdbx_seq_one_letter_code
_entity_poly.pdbx_strand_id
1 'polypeptide(L)'
;MGFLRSVKIREVWSDNLESEFELISRVIDDFPFVSMDTEFPGLVFRPKVDPTKPYHEQLLRPSDHYKILKSNVDALNLIQVGLTLSDSSGNLPVLGTDDTQFIWQFNFCDFDVERDLTPLIPSSF
;
A
#
# COMPACT_ATOMS: atom_id res chain seq x y z
N MET A 1 -18.03 7.41 -28.21
CA MET A 1 -18.82 7.32 -26.96
C MET A 1 -18.14 6.25 -26.11
N GLY A 2 -17.22 6.64 -25.22
CA GLY A 2 -16.48 5.67 -24.42
C GLY A 2 -17.36 5.16 -23.30
N PHE A 3 -17.68 3.86 -23.30
CA PHE A 3 -18.22 3.23 -22.11
C PHE A 3 -17.15 3.32 -21.01
N LEU A 4 -17.51 3.88 -19.85
CA LEU A 4 -16.67 3.77 -18.66
C LEU A 4 -16.63 2.28 -18.31
N ARG A 5 -15.46 1.64 -18.51
CA ARG A 5 -15.24 0.27 -18.05
C ARG A 5 -15.26 0.29 -16.52
N SER A 6 -16.01 -0.65 -15.93
CA SER A 6 -16.07 -0.78 -14.47
C SER A 6 -14.78 -1.41 -13.97
N VAL A 7 -14.19 -0.84 -12.92
CA VAL A 7 -13.02 -1.41 -12.24
C VAL A 7 -13.51 -2.12 -10.97
N LYS A 8 -13.20 -3.41 -10.85
CA LYS A 8 -13.47 -4.20 -9.65
C LYS A 8 -12.19 -4.46 -8.87
N ILE A 9 -12.28 -4.28 -7.56
CA ILE A 9 -11.24 -4.67 -6.62
C ILE A 9 -11.39 -6.17 -6.33
N ARG A 10 -10.32 -6.92 -6.51
CA ARG A 10 -10.21 -8.33 -6.15
C ARG A 10 -9.58 -8.40 -4.77
N GLU A 11 -10.41 -8.67 -3.76
CA GLU A 11 -9.93 -8.87 -2.39
C GLU A 11 -9.20 -10.22 -2.31
N VAL A 12 -7.93 -10.18 -1.93
CA VAL A 12 -7.08 -11.34 -1.76
C VAL A 12 -6.92 -11.60 -0.27
N TRP A 13 -7.28 -12.82 0.13
CA TRP A 13 -7.20 -13.38 1.47
C TRP A 13 -6.42 -14.71 1.41
N SER A 14 -6.20 -15.35 2.55
CA SER A 14 -5.39 -16.57 2.62
C SER A 14 -5.96 -17.75 1.83
N ASP A 15 -7.28 -17.82 1.65
CA ASP A 15 -7.99 -18.90 0.97
C ASP A 15 -7.95 -18.79 -0.57
N ASN A 16 -7.77 -17.59 -1.13
CA ASN A 16 -7.71 -17.36 -2.58
C ASN A 16 -6.33 -16.87 -3.08
N LEU A 17 -5.35 -16.72 -2.19
CA LEU A 17 -4.02 -16.16 -2.49
C LEU A 17 -3.37 -16.76 -3.74
N GLU A 18 -3.28 -18.09 -3.82
CA GLU A 18 -2.62 -18.77 -4.93
C GLU A 18 -3.37 -18.58 -6.25
N SER A 19 -4.70 -18.61 -6.22
CA SER A 19 -5.50 -18.42 -7.42
C SER A 19 -5.34 -17.01 -8.00
N GLU A 20 -5.19 -15.99 -7.15
CA GLU A 20 -4.99 -14.61 -7.59
C GLU A 20 -3.55 -14.37 -8.07
N PHE A 21 -2.54 -15.00 -7.46
CA PHE A 21 -1.18 -15.01 -7.99
C PHE A 21 -1.07 -15.70 -9.36
N GLU A 22 -1.79 -16.81 -9.56
CA GLU A 22 -1.89 -17.43 -10.88
C GLU A 22 -2.51 -16.46 -11.91
N LEU A 23 -3.53 -15.69 -11.55
CA LEU A 23 -4.09 -14.68 -12.45
C LEU A 23 -3.10 -13.57 -12.76
N ILE A 24 -2.42 -13.04 -11.74
CA ILE A 24 -1.38 -12.00 -11.91
C ILE A 24 -0.28 -12.50 -12.84
N SER A 25 0.22 -13.73 -12.64
CA SER A 25 1.28 -14.29 -13.49
C SER A 25 0.87 -14.47 -14.95
N ARG A 26 -0.42 -14.68 -15.24
CA ARG A 26 -0.93 -14.78 -16.62
C ARG A 26 -1.05 -13.43 -17.32
N VAL A 27 -1.20 -12.33 -16.58
CA VAL A 27 -1.44 -11.00 -17.16
C VAL A 27 -0.23 -10.07 -17.08
N ILE A 28 0.78 -10.38 -16.26
CA ILE A 28 1.92 -9.48 -16.02
C ILE A 28 2.75 -9.18 -17.27
N ASP A 29 2.84 -10.14 -18.21
CA ASP A 29 3.59 -9.94 -19.46
C ASP A 29 2.90 -8.94 -20.40
N ASP A 30 1.55 -8.95 -20.42
CA ASP A 30 0.74 -8.02 -21.22
C ASP A 30 0.56 -6.64 -20.53
N PHE A 31 0.56 -6.63 -19.19
CA PHE A 31 0.35 -5.45 -18.34
C PHE A 31 1.53 -5.24 -17.37
N PRO A 32 2.73 -4.90 -17.87
CA PRO A 32 3.97 -4.94 -17.09
C PRO A 32 4.20 -3.73 -16.17
N PHE A 33 3.36 -2.70 -16.21
CA PHE A 33 3.50 -1.52 -15.36
C PHE A 33 2.73 -1.74 -14.07
N VAL A 34 3.44 -1.78 -12.94
CA VAL A 34 2.84 -2.03 -11.62
C VAL A 34 2.86 -0.76 -10.77
N SER A 35 1.69 -0.32 -10.32
CA SER A 35 1.59 0.62 -9.20
C SER A 35 1.22 -0.13 -7.92
N MET A 36 1.83 0.28 -6.81
CA MET A 36 1.66 -0.34 -5.51
C MET A 36 1.31 0.72 -4.46
N ASP A 37 0.46 0.34 -3.53
CA ASP A 37 0.16 1.13 -2.32
C ASP A 37 0.10 0.21 -1.10
N THR A 38 0.32 0.75 0.09
CA THR A 38 0.35 -0.03 1.34
C THR A 38 -0.33 0.70 2.47
N GLU A 39 -1.15 -0.01 3.24
CA GLU A 39 -1.78 0.52 4.44
C GLU A 39 -1.16 -0.13 5.69
N PHE A 40 -0.88 0.69 6.70
CA PHE A 40 -0.26 0.30 7.97
C PHE A 40 -0.73 1.24 9.09
N PRO A 41 -0.61 0.88 10.38
CA PRO A 41 -1.23 1.60 11.49
C PRO A 41 -0.49 2.89 11.89
N GLY A 42 -0.32 3.84 10.95
CA GLY A 42 0.23 5.16 11.21
C GLY A 42 1.74 5.20 11.46
N LEU A 43 2.21 6.11 12.31
CA LEU A 43 3.64 6.32 12.60
C LEU A 43 3.92 6.28 14.11
N VAL A 44 4.80 5.35 14.51
CA VAL A 44 5.35 5.24 15.87
C VAL A 44 6.49 6.24 16.07
N PHE A 45 7.43 6.26 15.14
CA PHE A 45 8.61 7.12 15.20
C PHE A 45 8.39 8.35 14.31
N ARG A 46 8.53 9.53 14.90
CA ARG A 46 8.39 10.81 14.18
C ARG A 46 9.73 11.57 14.16
N PRO A 47 9.95 12.40 13.13
CA PRO A 47 11.04 13.37 13.12
C PRO A 47 11.06 14.19 14.41
N LYS A 48 12.25 14.40 14.99
CA LYS A 48 12.39 15.39 16.07
C LYS A 48 12.23 16.77 15.46
N VAL A 49 11.12 17.43 15.79
CA VAL A 49 10.81 18.80 15.42
C VAL A 49 11.43 19.73 16.47
N ASP A 50 12.24 20.68 16.05
CA ASP A 50 12.67 21.79 16.90
C ASP A 50 11.58 22.88 16.85
N PRO A 51 10.79 23.09 17.91
CA PRO A 51 9.69 24.04 17.89
C PRO A 51 10.14 25.50 17.71
N THR A 52 11.44 25.78 17.84
CA THR A 52 12.01 27.12 17.65
C THR A 52 12.39 27.41 16.19
N LYS A 53 12.39 26.39 15.32
CA LYS A 53 12.77 26.53 13.90
C LYS A 53 11.55 26.52 12.98
N PRO A 54 11.53 27.35 11.92
CA PRO A 54 10.52 27.26 10.88
C PRO A 54 10.50 25.86 10.23
N TYR A 55 9.31 25.36 9.86
CA TYR A 55 9.14 24.01 9.29
C TYR A 55 10.03 23.75 8.05
N HIS A 56 10.28 24.77 7.22
CA HIS A 56 11.14 24.67 6.05
C HIS A 56 12.64 24.51 6.38
N GLU A 57 13.06 24.86 7.60
CA GLU A 57 14.43 24.65 8.10
C GLU A 57 14.59 23.30 8.84
N GLN A 58 13.49 22.57 9.03
CA GLN A 58 13.47 21.26 9.66
C GLN A 58 13.54 20.11 8.64
N LEU A 59 13.94 20.41 7.39
CA LEU A 59 14.12 19.40 6.35
C LEU A 59 15.12 18.34 6.81
N LEU A 60 14.62 17.11 6.99
CA LEU A 60 15.46 15.97 7.30
C LEU A 60 16.38 15.68 6.12
N ARG A 61 17.65 15.41 6.43
CA ARG A 61 18.55 14.82 5.43
C ARG A 61 17.95 13.49 4.96
N PRO A 62 18.12 13.09 3.69
CA PRO A 62 17.59 11.83 3.17
C PRO A 62 17.98 10.61 4.04
N SER A 63 19.19 10.61 4.60
CA SER A 63 19.66 9.55 5.51
C SER A 63 18.86 9.47 6.82
N ASP A 64 18.41 10.61 7.35
CA ASP A 64 17.65 10.66 8.59
C ASP A 64 16.18 10.29 8.33
N HIS A 65 15.63 10.70 7.18
CA HIS A 65 14.33 10.23 6.71
C HIS A 65 14.31 8.71 6.56
N TYR A 66 15.31 8.12 5.88
CA TYR A 66 15.41 6.67 5.73
C TYR A 66 15.44 5.93 7.07
N LYS A 67 16.19 6.44 8.06
CA LYS A 67 16.24 5.82 9.40
C LYS A 67 14.87 5.80 10.07
N ILE A 68 14.13 6.91 10.00
CA ILE A 68 12.78 7.00 10.59
C ILE A 68 11.81 6.08 9.86
N LEU A 69 11.85 6.06 8.52
CA LEU A 69 11.04 5.15 7.72
C LEU A 69 11.35 3.69 8.09
N LYS A 70 12.62 3.32 8.12
CA LYS A 70 13.07 1.98 8.52
C LYS A 70 12.58 1.60 9.91
N SER A 71 12.70 2.49 10.91
CA SER A 71 12.23 2.20 12.26
C SER A 71 10.72 1.97 12.34
N ASN A 72 9.92 2.68 11.54
CA ASN A 72 8.48 2.42 11.46
C ASN A 72 8.18 1.10 10.74
N VAL A 73 8.86 0.81 9.63
CA VAL A 73 8.70 -0.45 8.88
C VAL A 73 9.08 -1.66 9.73
N ASP A 74 10.15 -1.57 10.52
CA ASP A 74 10.57 -2.66 11.42
C ASP A 74 9.57 -2.89 12.59
N ALA A 75 8.77 -1.88 12.94
CA ALA A 75 7.92 -1.89 14.13
C ALA A 75 6.43 -2.10 13.85
N LEU A 76 5.99 -1.93 12.59
CA LEU A 76 4.58 -1.97 12.22
C LEU A 76 4.30 -3.12 11.26
N ASN A 77 3.19 -3.81 11.51
CA ASN A 77 2.68 -4.82 10.60
C ASN A 77 1.87 -4.15 9.47
N LEU A 78 2.01 -4.64 8.25
CA LEU A 78 1.17 -4.25 7.13
C LEU A 78 -0.27 -4.72 7.36
N ILE A 79 -1.22 -3.87 6.97
CA ILE A 79 -2.65 -4.17 6.97
C ILE A 79 -3.07 -4.62 5.58
N GLN A 80 -2.69 -3.86 4.55
CA GLN A 80 -3.02 -4.14 3.16
C GLN A 80 -1.90 -3.78 2.19
N VAL A 81 -1.89 -4.44 1.04
CA VAL A 81 -1.11 -4.07 -0.14
C VAL A 81 -2.06 -4.00 -1.35
N GLY A 82 -2.14 -2.84 -1.98
CA GLY A 82 -2.85 -2.64 -3.25
C GLY A 82 -1.89 -2.83 -4.43
N LEU A 83 -2.30 -3.59 -5.44
CA LEU A 83 -1.57 -3.75 -6.71
C LEU A 83 -2.48 -3.44 -7.90
N THR A 84 -1.99 -2.60 -8.80
CA THR A 84 -2.62 -2.33 -10.10
C THR A 84 -1.60 -2.58 -11.19
N LEU A 85 -1.96 -3.43 -12.15
CA LEU A 85 -1.17 -3.71 -13.36
C LEU A 85 -1.76 -2.92 -14.52
N SER A 86 -0.91 -2.36 -15.38
CA SER A 86 -1.34 -1.68 -16.60
C SER A 86 -0.38 -1.90 -17.77
N ASP A 87 -0.88 -1.67 -18.98
CA ASP A 87 -0.05 -1.60 -20.19
C ASP A 87 0.56 -0.20 -20.36
N SER A 88 1.37 -0.02 -21.41
CA SER A 88 2.01 1.27 -21.71
C SER A 88 1.04 2.42 -22.01
N SER A 89 -0.24 2.11 -22.28
CA SER A 89 -1.31 3.08 -22.52
C SER A 89 -2.19 3.31 -21.28
N GLY A 90 -1.90 2.65 -20.16
CA GLY A 90 -2.67 2.74 -18.92
C GLY A 90 -3.94 1.88 -18.91
N ASN A 91 -4.10 0.94 -19.85
CA ASN A 91 -5.21 0.00 -19.79
C ASN A 91 -4.97 -1.05 -18.71
N LEU A 92 -6.03 -1.44 -18.01
CA LEU A 92 -5.98 -2.48 -16.97
C LEU A 92 -6.37 -3.86 -17.52
N PRO A 93 -5.91 -4.96 -16.88
CA PRO A 93 -6.32 -6.32 -17.20
C PRO A 93 -7.84 -6.47 -17.19
N VAL A 94 -8.36 -7.14 -18.22
CA VAL A 94 -9.77 -7.54 -18.32
C VAL A 94 -9.84 -9.05 -18.16
N LEU A 95 -10.65 -9.52 -17.22
CA LEU A 95 -10.87 -10.96 -16.97
C LEU A 95 -12.33 -11.31 -17.28
N GLY A 96 -12.53 -12.35 -18.09
CA GLY A 96 -13.86 -12.84 -18.49
C GLY A 96 -14.47 -12.11 -19.68
N THR A 97 -15.80 -12.20 -19.83
CA THR A 97 -16.54 -11.73 -21.02
C THR A 97 -17.12 -10.32 -20.89
N ASP A 98 -17.08 -9.74 -19.69
CA ASP A 98 -17.94 -8.60 -19.35
C ASP A 98 -17.19 -7.26 -19.36
N ASP A 99 -16.07 -7.17 -20.11
CA ASP A 99 -15.19 -5.99 -20.25
C ASP A 99 -14.80 -5.31 -18.92
N THR A 100 -14.86 -6.07 -17.82
CA THR A 100 -14.60 -5.56 -16.47
C THR A 100 -13.10 -5.55 -16.22
N GLN A 101 -12.60 -4.43 -15.71
CA GLN A 101 -11.20 -4.25 -15.35
C GLN A 101 -10.96 -4.62 -13.89
N PHE A 102 -9.75 -5.06 -13.56
CA PHE A 102 -9.45 -5.55 -12.22
C PHE A 102 -8.16 -4.98 -11.64
N ILE A 103 -8.19 -4.78 -10.33
CA ILE A 103 -7.04 -4.46 -9.47
C ILE A 103 -7.09 -5.34 -8.23
N TRP A 104 -5.96 -5.51 -7.53
CA TRP A 104 -5.85 -6.42 -6.39
C TRP A 104 -5.65 -5.66 -5.09
N GLN A 105 -6.29 -6.14 -4.02
CA GLN A 105 -6.07 -5.70 -2.66
C GLN A 105 -5.79 -6.92 -1.79
N PHE A 106 -4.54 -7.07 -1.38
CA PHE A 106 -4.11 -8.13 -0.47
C PHE A 106 -4.36 -7.69 0.96
N ASN A 107 -5.07 -8.52 1.72
CA ASN A 107 -5.43 -8.26 3.10
C ASN A 107 -4.63 -9.20 4.02
N PHE A 108 -3.96 -8.64 5.02
CA PHE A 108 -3.21 -9.41 6.01
C PHE A 108 -4.08 -9.64 7.24
N CYS A 109 -4.04 -10.86 7.79
CA CYS A 109 -4.86 -11.27 8.94
C CYS A 109 -4.19 -11.05 10.30
N ASP A 110 -2.91 -10.71 10.31
CA ASP A 110 -2.12 -10.64 11.54
C ASP A 110 -2.23 -9.29 12.26
N PHE A 111 -3.00 -8.33 11.71
CA PHE A 111 -3.23 -7.05 12.38
C PHE A 111 -4.25 -7.20 13.51
N ASP A 112 -3.79 -6.94 14.73
CA ASP A 112 -4.62 -6.93 15.94
C ASP A 112 -4.71 -5.50 16.47
N VAL A 113 -5.93 -4.97 16.60
CA VAL A 113 -6.18 -3.59 17.03
C VAL A 113 -5.66 -3.32 18.45
N GLU A 114 -5.73 -4.29 19.36
CA GLU A 114 -5.31 -4.12 20.76
C GLU A 114 -3.78 -4.21 20.91
N ARG A 115 -3.13 -4.99 20.04
CA ARG A 115 -1.68 -5.18 20.05
C ARG A 115 -0.91 -4.19 19.18
N ASP A 116 -1.46 -3.86 18.01
CA ASP A 116 -0.73 -3.23 16.90
C ASP A 116 -1.18 -1.80 16.61
N LEU A 117 -2.31 -1.32 17.16
CA LEU A 117 -2.52 0.12 17.21
C LEU A 117 -1.53 0.70 18.22
N THR A 118 -0.67 1.60 17.74
CA THR A 118 0.14 2.41 18.63
C THR A 118 -0.77 3.06 19.69
N PRO A 119 -0.57 2.79 20.99
CA PRO A 119 -1.16 3.65 22.01
C PRO A 119 -0.70 5.06 21.66
N LEU A 120 -1.61 6.02 21.65
CA LEU A 120 -1.21 7.42 21.74
C LEU A 120 -0.25 7.49 22.93
N ILE A 121 1.06 7.56 22.67
CA ILE A 121 2.03 7.91 23.71
C ILE A 121 1.44 9.22 24.26
N PRO A 122 1.02 9.27 25.55
CA PRO A 122 0.60 10.52 26.13
C PRO A 122 1.74 11.46 25.85
N SER A 123 1.46 12.56 25.14
CA SER A 123 2.45 13.58 24.83
C SER A 123 3.11 13.98 26.15
N SER A 124 4.24 13.37 26.44
CA SER A 124 4.99 13.58 27.67
C SER A 124 5.96 14.72 27.39
N PHE A 125 5.39 15.93 27.38
CA PHE A 125 6.00 17.16 27.87
C PHE A 125 4.88 18.11 28.31
#